data_AF-A0A5Q4E083-F1
#
_entry.id   AF-A0A5Q4E083-F1
#
_cell.length_a   1.000
_cell.length_b   1.000
_cell.length_c   1.000
_cell.angle_alpha   90.00
_cell.angle_beta   90.00
_cell.angle_gamma   90.00
#
_symmetry.space_group_name_H-M   'P 1'
#
loop_
_entity.id
_entity.type
_entity.pdbx_description
1 polymer ?
#
loop_
_entity_poly.entity_id
_entity_poly.type
_entity_poly.pdbx_seq_one_letter_code
_entity_poly.pdbx_strand_id
1 'polypeptide(L)'
;MPANLLTWGDRIQLGLNHLATAAAAAVGLVAMAASASGSTFALANGTYLYGESPTAETLGAVYFVFEARDGQLTGAVYQPSSSFDCMRGTVGSRGLDLVITDAYDQTESSYSLALTASAVVASASGAAVPAQLEGLHAIAPLSSLDHHLLATCANR
;
A
#
# COMPACT_ATOMS: atom_id res chain seq x y z
N MET A 1 -47.83 33.83 -40.97
CA MET A 1 -49.22 33.65 -41.44
C MET A 1 -49.99 32.90 -40.36
N PRO A 2 -51.26 33.25 -40.11
CA PRO A 2 -51.98 33.21 -38.81
C PRO A 2 -52.51 31.79 -38.51
N ALA A 3 -53.18 31.42 -37.41
CA ALA A 3 -53.98 32.06 -36.36
C ALA A 3 -53.97 31.09 -35.13
N ASN A 4 -54.02 31.54 -33.86
CA ASN A 4 -55.24 31.83 -33.07
C ASN A 4 -56.31 30.72 -33.21
N LEU A 5 -56.92 30.13 -32.18
CA LEU A 5 -57.48 30.63 -30.92
C LEU A 5 -58.02 29.40 -30.14
N LEU A 6 -58.25 29.53 -28.83
CA LEU A 6 -59.48 29.15 -28.08
C LEU A 6 -59.14 28.80 -26.61
N THR A 7 -59.37 29.74 -25.68
CA THR A 7 -60.50 29.83 -24.71
C THR A 7 -60.22 29.10 -23.39
N TRP A 8 -59.94 29.84 -22.31
CA TRP A 8 -60.88 30.41 -21.32
C TRP A 8 -61.12 29.47 -20.14
N GLY A 9 -60.82 29.95 -18.94
CA GLY A 9 -61.06 29.22 -17.69
C GLY A 9 -60.47 29.92 -16.47
N ASP A 10 -60.85 31.18 -16.28
CA ASP A 10 -60.57 31.99 -15.09
C ASP A 10 -61.20 31.37 -13.83
N ARG A 11 -60.39 31.09 -12.80
CA ARG A 11 -60.83 31.12 -11.38
C ARG A 11 -59.70 31.57 -10.47
N ILE A 12 -59.77 32.84 -10.09
CA ILE A 12 -59.15 33.44 -8.92
C ILE A 12 -59.67 32.71 -7.67
N GLN A 13 -58.76 32.21 -6.83
CA GLN A 13 -59.06 32.00 -5.41
C GLN A 13 -57.87 32.42 -4.57
N LEU A 14 -58.03 33.60 -3.94
CA LEU A 14 -57.16 34.09 -2.88
C LEU A 14 -57.31 33.19 -1.65
N GLY A 15 -56.19 32.70 -1.15
CA GLY A 15 -56.07 32.13 0.19
C GLY A 15 -54.74 32.58 0.79
N LEU A 16 -54.68 33.84 1.24
CA LEU A 16 -53.70 34.25 2.24
C LEU A 16 -54.01 33.43 3.49
N ASN A 17 -53.10 32.56 3.90
CA ASN A 17 -53.05 32.07 5.27
C ASN A 17 -51.61 31.73 5.67
N HIS A 18 -51.14 32.58 6.60
CA HIS A 18 -50.28 32.26 7.74
C HIS A 18 -48.76 32.14 7.58
N LEU A 19 -48.14 33.13 8.22
CA LEU A 19 -46.79 33.29 8.71
C LEU A 19 -46.17 32.05 9.36
N ALA A 20 -44.87 31.92 9.07
CA ALA A 20 -43.78 31.46 9.96
C ALA A 20 -43.72 29.98 10.36
N THR A 21 -42.71 29.27 9.85
CA THR A 21 -41.54 28.86 10.65
C THR A 21 -40.45 28.31 9.74
N ALA A 22 -39.22 28.80 9.94
CA ALA A 22 -38.04 28.34 9.26
C ALA A 22 -37.70 26.91 9.69
N ALA A 23 -37.48 26.02 8.73
CA ALA A 23 -36.69 24.83 8.93
C ALA A 23 -35.88 24.60 7.65
N ALA A 24 -34.62 25.02 7.68
CA ALA A 24 -33.63 24.66 6.68
C ALA A 24 -33.48 23.14 6.70
N ALA A 25 -34.01 22.46 5.68
CA ALA A 25 -33.66 21.08 5.38
C ALA A 25 -32.71 21.11 4.18
N ALA A 26 -31.45 21.45 4.44
CA ALA A 26 -30.36 21.05 3.56
C ALA A 26 -30.32 19.51 3.62
N VAL A 27 -30.96 18.85 2.65
CA VAL A 27 -30.72 17.42 2.44
C VAL A 27 -29.32 17.32 1.86
N GLY A 28 -28.33 17.27 2.75
CA GLY A 28 -26.97 16.93 2.38
C GLY A 28 -27.01 15.56 1.71
N LEU A 29 -26.48 15.47 0.49
CA LEU A 29 -26.01 14.19 -0.01
C LEU A 29 -24.93 13.72 0.96
N VAL A 30 -25.31 12.84 1.88
CA VAL A 30 -24.34 12.01 2.58
C VAL A 30 -23.74 11.12 1.50
N ALA A 31 -22.59 11.51 0.97
CA ALA A 31 -21.75 10.62 0.21
C ALA A 31 -21.39 9.48 1.16
N MET A 32 -22.10 8.36 1.06
CA MET A 32 -21.67 7.10 1.63
C MET A 32 -20.44 6.69 0.84
N ALA A 33 -19.28 7.21 1.23
CA ALA A 33 -18.02 6.57 0.91
C ALA A 33 -18.09 5.19 1.59
N ALA A 34 -18.52 4.19 0.82
CA ALA A 34 -18.36 2.81 1.21
C ALA A 34 -16.88 2.66 1.54
N SER A 35 -16.58 2.45 2.82
CA SER A 35 -15.26 2.03 3.25
C SER A 35 -14.95 0.79 2.44
N ALA A 36 -14.09 0.93 1.43
CA ALA A 36 -13.41 -0.19 0.85
C ALA A 36 -12.56 -0.74 1.99
N SER A 37 -13.12 -1.65 2.78
CA SER A 37 -12.36 -2.56 3.63
C SER A 37 -11.64 -3.54 2.72
N GLY A 38 -10.79 -3.02 1.84
CA GLY A 38 -9.63 -3.76 1.40
C GLY A 38 -8.77 -3.88 2.65
N SER A 39 -8.50 -5.10 3.08
CA SER A 39 -7.50 -5.36 4.11
C SER A 39 -6.18 -4.79 3.60
N THR A 40 -5.84 -3.56 3.98
CA THR A 40 -4.58 -2.94 3.60
C THR A 40 -3.49 -3.76 4.23
N PHE A 41 -2.67 -4.41 3.39
CA PHE A 41 -1.45 -5.00 3.87
C PHE A 41 -0.60 -3.90 4.51
N ALA A 42 -0.30 -4.05 5.79
CA ALA A 42 0.51 -3.13 6.56
C ALA A 42 1.69 -3.91 7.14
N LEU A 43 2.88 -3.67 6.60
CA LEU A 43 4.10 -4.18 7.17
C LEU A 43 4.55 -3.25 8.31
N ALA A 44 4.83 -3.81 9.47
CA ALA A 44 5.31 -3.03 10.60
C ALA A 44 6.70 -2.43 10.29
N ASN A 45 7.05 -1.35 11.01
CA ASN A 45 8.40 -0.81 10.90
C ASN A 45 9.40 -1.84 11.47
N GLY A 46 10.47 -2.11 10.73
CA GLY A 46 11.47 -3.10 11.11
C GLY A 46 12.35 -3.57 9.95
N THR A 47 13.30 -4.44 10.26
CA THR A 47 14.19 -5.06 9.27
C THR A 47 13.77 -6.49 9.00
N TYR A 48 13.76 -6.87 7.74
CA TYR A 48 13.30 -8.16 7.27
C TYR A 48 14.34 -8.80 6.35
N LEU A 49 14.49 -10.12 6.48
CA LEU A 49 15.28 -10.94 5.57
C LEU A 49 14.40 -12.07 5.02
N TYR A 50 14.40 -12.19 3.70
CA TYR A 50 13.72 -13.25 2.97
C TYR A 50 14.70 -13.93 2.02
N GLY A 51 14.54 -15.23 1.79
CA GLY A 51 15.37 -15.94 0.81
C GLY A 51 14.66 -17.14 0.21
N GLU A 52 15.15 -17.58 -0.95
CA GLU A 52 14.69 -18.83 -1.59
C GLU A 52 15.05 -20.07 -0.77
N SER A 53 16.10 -19.97 0.05
CA SER A 53 16.50 -20.99 1.02
C SER A 53 16.10 -20.54 2.43
N PRO A 54 15.60 -21.43 3.30
CA PRO A 54 15.38 -21.13 4.71
C PRO A 54 16.68 -20.93 5.50
N THR A 55 17.82 -21.33 4.94
CA THR A 55 19.14 -21.20 5.55
C THR A 55 19.87 -20.01 4.94
N ALA A 56 20.23 -19.01 5.75
CA ALA A 56 21.01 -17.85 5.31
C ALA A 56 22.34 -18.26 4.63
N GLU A 57 22.83 -17.41 3.74
CA GLU A 57 24.13 -17.57 3.06
C GLU A 57 24.27 -18.86 2.21
N THR A 58 23.16 -19.53 1.87
CA THR A 58 23.18 -20.66 0.92
C THR A 58 23.65 -20.18 -0.45
N LEU A 59 24.73 -20.79 -0.97
CA LEU A 59 25.26 -20.47 -2.29
C LEU A 59 24.24 -20.74 -3.39
N GLY A 60 24.09 -19.77 -4.30
CA GLY A 60 23.16 -19.85 -5.43
C GLY A 60 21.70 -19.55 -5.09
N ALA A 61 21.37 -19.28 -3.83
CA ALA A 61 20.05 -18.76 -3.43
C ALA A 61 20.07 -17.23 -3.41
N VAL A 62 18.95 -16.63 -3.81
CA VAL A 62 18.73 -15.19 -3.74
C VAL A 62 18.07 -14.80 -2.43
N TYR A 63 18.52 -13.68 -1.88
CA TYR A 63 18.00 -13.10 -0.64
C TYR A 63 17.60 -11.64 -0.84
N PHE A 64 16.59 -11.23 -0.09
CA PHE A 64 16.06 -9.88 -0.02
C PHE A 64 16.18 -9.42 1.43
N VAL A 65 17.00 -8.40 1.67
CA VAL A 65 17.10 -7.74 2.97
C VAL A 65 16.59 -6.32 2.82
N PHE A 66 15.65 -5.90 3.67
CA PHE A 66 15.15 -4.54 3.63
C PHE A 66 14.67 -4.05 4.98
N GLU A 67 14.70 -2.74 5.13
CA GLU A 67 14.07 -2.03 6.22
C GLU A 67 12.75 -1.42 5.73
N ALA A 68 11.68 -1.66 6.49
CA ALA A 68 10.40 -1.01 6.31
C ALA A 68 10.27 0.14 7.31
N ARG A 69 9.99 1.35 6.81
CA ARG A 69 9.70 2.54 7.63
C ARG A 69 8.57 3.34 6.98
N ASP A 70 7.47 3.50 7.71
CA ASP A 70 6.32 4.31 7.30
C ASP A 70 5.79 3.94 5.90
N GLY A 71 5.80 2.63 5.60
CA GLY A 71 5.36 2.08 4.31
C GLY A 71 6.38 2.17 3.18
N GLN A 72 7.56 2.74 3.42
CA GLN A 72 8.70 2.76 2.50
C GLN A 72 9.63 1.59 2.78
N LEU A 73 10.22 1.04 1.71
CA LEU A 73 11.15 -0.07 1.75
C LEU A 73 12.50 0.40 1.19
N THR A 74 13.56 0.17 1.94
CA THR A 74 14.94 0.40 1.49
C THR A 74 15.80 -0.80 1.85
N GLY A 75 16.53 -1.33 0.88
CA GLY A 75 17.30 -2.55 1.11
C GLY A 75 18.14 -2.98 -0.07
N ALA A 76 18.45 -4.28 -0.09
CA ALA A 76 19.21 -4.92 -1.15
C ALA A 76 18.61 -6.28 -1.51
N VAL A 77 18.73 -6.64 -2.80
CA VAL A 77 18.72 -8.03 -3.25
C VAL A 77 20.17 -8.49 -3.37
N TYR A 78 20.48 -9.71 -2.94
CA TYR A 78 21.84 -10.22 -3.02
C TYR A 78 21.89 -11.73 -3.20
N GLN A 79 22.99 -12.20 -3.79
CA GLN A 79 23.37 -13.59 -3.81
C GLN A 79 24.69 -13.76 -3.04
N PRO A 80 24.78 -14.69 -2.06
CA PRO A 80 25.98 -14.87 -1.26
C PRO A 80 27.21 -15.13 -2.13
N SER A 81 28.31 -14.43 -1.82
CA SER A 81 29.58 -14.53 -2.55
C SER A 81 29.53 -14.15 -4.04
N SER A 82 28.55 -13.34 -4.45
CA SER A 82 28.40 -12.86 -5.82
C SER A 82 28.20 -11.34 -5.83
N SER A 83 27.02 -10.86 -6.23
CA SER A 83 26.66 -9.44 -6.30
C SER A 83 25.51 -9.09 -5.36
N PHE A 84 25.32 -7.79 -5.18
CA PHE A 84 24.13 -7.21 -4.55
C PHE A 84 23.70 -5.97 -5.33
N ASP A 85 22.40 -5.71 -5.34
CA ASP A 85 21.81 -4.52 -5.95
C ASP A 85 20.89 -3.85 -4.93
N CYS A 86 20.95 -2.52 -4.85
CA CYS A 86 20.09 -1.77 -3.94
C CYS A 86 18.67 -1.72 -4.51
N MET A 87 17.70 -1.82 -3.62
CA MET A 87 16.29 -1.73 -3.95
C MET A 87 15.57 -0.73 -3.07
N ARG A 88 14.61 -0.02 -3.68
CA ARG A 88 13.69 0.90 -3.01
C ARG A 88 12.27 0.51 -3.38
N GLY A 89 11.30 0.77 -2.51
CA GLY A 89 9.94 0.37 -2.79
C GLY A 89 8.93 0.86 -1.78
N THR A 90 7.70 0.40 -1.96
CA THR A 90 6.59 0.70 -1.06
C THR A 90 5.81 -0.55 -0.71
N VAL A 91 5.23 -0.54 0.47
CA VAL A 91 4.25 -1.54 0.91
C VAL A 91 2.94 -1.27 0.17
N GLY A 92 2.62 -2.11 -0.81
CA GLY A 92 1.39 -2.04 -1.59
C GLY A 92 0.21 -2.75 -0.89
N SER A 93 -0.99 -2.63 -1.47
CA SER A 93 -2.20 -3.23 -0.87
C SER A 93 -2.20 -4.78 -0.86
N ARG A 94 -1.42 -5.41 -1.74
CA ARG A 94 -1.39 -6.87 -1.97
C ARG A 94 0.02 -7.47 -2.01
N GLY A 95 1.05 -6.67 -1.78
CA GLY A 95 2.43 -7.09 -1.99
C GLY A 95 3.43 -5.98 -1.71
N LEU A 96 4.69 -6.26 -2.03
CA LEU A 96 5.77 -5.27 -2.04
C LEU A 96 5.99 -4.82 -3.48
N ASP A 97 5.95 -3.51 -3.71
CA ASP A 97 6.29 -2.91 -4.99
C ASP A 97 7.73 -2.41 -4.90
N LEU A 98 8.64 -3.07 -5.60
CA LEU A 98 10.08 -2.85 -5.51
C LEU A 98 10.63 -2.32 -6.83
N VAL A 99 11.63 -1.46 -6.73
CA VAL A 99 12.47 -0.97 -7.81
C VAL A 99 13.90 -1.34 -7.45
N ILE A 100 14.50 -2.20 -8.26
CA ILE A 100 15.88 -2.62 -8.13
C ILE A 100 16.72 -1.75 -9.06
N THR A 101 17.76 -1.14 -8.53
CA THR A 101 18.71 -0.34 -9.30
C THR A 101 19.97 -1.16 -9.52
N ASP A 102 20.23 -1.53 -10.78
CA ASP A 102 21.44 -2.25 -11.16
C ASP A 102 22.69 -1.42 -10.84
N ALA A 103 23.64 -2.01 -10.11
CA ALA A 103 24.82 -1.30 -9.64
C ALA A 103 25.81 -0.91 -10.75
N TYR A 104 25.78 -1.57 -11.92
CA TYR A 104 26.68 -1.35 -13.04
C TYR A 104 26.15 -0.31 -14.01
N ASP A 105 24.93 -0.53 -14.53
CA ASP A 105 24.35 0.29 -15.60
C ASP A 105 23.32 1.31 -15.10
N GLN A 106 23.02 1.34 -13.80
CA GLN A 106 22.02 2.22 -13.17
C GLN A 106 20.61 2.05 -13.76
N THR A 107 20.33 0.88 -14.32
CA THR A 107 19.00 0.57 -14.85
C THR A 107 18.05 0.23 -13.70
N GLU A 108 16.84 0.81 -13.74
CA GLU A 108 15.80 0.53 -12.77
C GLU A 108 14.84 -0.52 -13.32
N SER A 109 14.64 -1.60 -12.57
CA SER A 109 13.69 -2.67 -12.90
C SER A 109 12.64 -2.80 -11.80
N SER A 110 11.37 -2.80 -12.18
CA SER A 110 10.25 -2.92 -11.24
C SER A 110 9.87 -4.38 -11.01
N TYR A 111 9.74 -4.78 -9.76
CA TYR A 111 9.36 -6.11 -9.32
C TYR A 111 8.24 -6.04 -8.29
N SER A 112 7.26 -6.93 -8.40
CA SER A 112 6.17 -7.06 -7.43
C SER A 112 6.26 -8.41 -6.73
N LEU A 113 6.46 -8.42 -5.41
CA LEU A 113 6.42 -9.63 -4.60
C LEU A 113 5.03 -9.78 -3.97
N ALA A 114 4.33 -10.86 -4.34
CA ALA A 114 3.03 -11.18 -3.78
C ALA A 114 3.14 -11.77 -2.37
N LEU A 115 2.13 -11.50 -1.55
CA LEU A 115 2.01 -12.07 -0.22
C LEU A 115 1.12 -13.31 -0.24
N THR A 116 1.55 -14.35 0.46
CA THR A 116 0.76 -15.57 0.62
C THR A 116 -0.03 -15.60 1.93
N ALA A 117 0.35 -14.79 2.92
CA ALA A 117 -0.40 -14.66 4.19
C ALA A 117 -0.39 -13.21 4.73
N SER A 118 -1.58 -12.69 5.00
CA SER A 118 -1.82 -11.35 5.54
C SER A 118 -1.30 -11.23 6.97
N ALA A 119 -0.12 -10.62 7.14
CA ALA A 119 0.40 -10.23 8.44
C ALA A 119 -0.31 -8.96 8.95
N VAL A 120 -1.54 -9.07 9.45
CA VAL A 120 -2.01 -8.11 10.45
C VAL A 120 -1.41 -8.55 11.78
N VAL A 121 -0.21 -8.04 12.10
CA VAL A 121 0.48 -8.37 13.35
C VAL A 121 1.01 -7.10 13.99
N ALA A 122 0.11 -6.40 14.66
CA ALA A 122 0.46 -5.65 15.86
C ALA A 122 0.67 -6.67 17.00
N SER A 123 1.87 -7.24 17.12
CA SER A 123 2.22 -8.01 18.31
C SER A 123 2.28 -7.06 19.51
N ALA A 124 1.43 -7.28 20.50
CA ALA A 124 1.47 -6.59 21.81
C ALA A 124 2.77 -6.83 22.61
N SER A 125 3.73 -7.56 22.04
CA SER A 125 5.06 -7.85 22.58
C SER A 125 6.21 -7.22 21.79
N GLY A 126 5.94 -6.36 20.79
CA GLY A 126 6.99 -5.59 20.09
C GLY A 126 7.84 -6.38 19.08
N ALA A 127 7.56 -7.67 18.85
CA ALA A 127 8.21 -8.47 17.82
C ALA A 127 7.31 -8.56 16.57
N ALA A 128 7.74 -7.92 15.48
CA ALA A 128 7.08 -8.03 14.18
C ALA A 128 7.17 -9.48 13.68
N VAL A 129 6.03 -10.15 13.52
CA VAL A 129 6.01 -11.46 12.85
C VAL A 129 6.18 -11.20 11.36
N PRO A 130 7.17 -11.82 10.68
CA PRO A 130 7.45 -11.51 9.29
C PRO A 130 6.29 -11.95 8.40
N ALA A 131 5.86 -11.05 7.51
CA ALA A 131 4.88 -11.37 6.48
C ALA A 131 5.41 -12.50 5.59
N GLN A 132 4.61 -13.49 5.20
CA GLN A 132 5.08 -14.52 4.28
C GLN A 132 4.95 -14.05 2.83
N LEU A 133 6.07 -14.06 2.11
CA LEU A 133 6.14 -13.78 0.68
C LEU A 133 6.06 -15.10 -0.10
N GLU A 134 5.43 -15.07 -1.27
CA GLU A 134 5.30 -16.26 -2.11
C GLU A 134 6.67 -16.79 -2.54
N GLY A 135 6.93 -18.09 -2.30
CA GLY A 135 8.17 -18.74 -2.69
C GLY A 135 9.41 -18.33 -1.87
N LEU A 136 9.25 -17.53 -0.80
CA LEU A 136 10.36 -17.06 0.02
C LEU A 136 10.17 -17.41 1.50
N HIS A 137 11.27 -17.77 2.13
CA HIS A 137 11.34 -18.04 3.56
C HIS A 137 11.74 -16.78 4.31
N ALA A 138 10.98 -16.42 5.34
CA ALA A 138 11.42 -15.41 6.31
C ALA A 138 12.55 -15.99 7.16
N ILE A 139 13.67 -15.27 7.26
CA ILE A 139 14.86 -15.71 7.98
C ILE A 139 15.15 -14.72 9.11
N ALA A 140 15.38 -15.27 10.29
CA ALA A 140 15.84 -14.51 11.44
C ALA A 140 16.78 -15.40 12.29
N PRO A 141 17.78 -14.82 12.98
CA PRO A 141 18.15 -13.39 13.02
C PRO A 141 18.89 -12.92 11.75
N LEU A 142 19.06 -11.61 11.60
CA LEU A 142 19.88 -11.01 10.54
C LEU A 142 21.37 -11.25 10.82
N SER A 143 22.16 -11.44 9.75
CA SER A 143 23.61 -11.58 9.77
C SER A 143 24.34 -10.22 9.73
N SER A 144 25.65 -10.24 9.96
CA SER A 144 26.51 -9.06 9.78
C SER A 144 26.48 -8.54 8.34
N LEU A 145 26.36 -9.43 7.35
CA LEU A 145 26.26 -9.08 5.94
C LEU A 145 24.97 -8.29 5.67
N ASP A 146 23.84 -8.76 6.21
CA ASP A 146 22.54 -8.11 6.06
C ASP A 146 22.56 -6.67 6.58
N HIS A 147 23.12 -6.47 7.77
CA HIS A 147 23.27 -5.12 8.35
C HIS A 147 24.18 -4.23 7.51
N HIS A 148 25.27 -4.77 6.95
CA HIS A 148 26.16 -4.01 6.08
C HIS A 148 25.47 -3.59 4.77
N LEU A 149 24.68 -4.47 4.17
CA LEU A 149 23.92 -4.18 2.95
C LEU A 149 22.85 -3.12 3.19
N LEU A 150 22.09 -3.23 4.29
CA LEU A 150 21.12 -2.21 4.69
C LEU A 150 21.79 -0.83 4.85
N ALA A 151 22.92 -0.77 5.55
CA ALA A 151 23.66 0.47 5.74
C ALA A 151 24.20 1.04 4.41
N THR A 152 24.65 0.18 3.51
CA THR A 152 25.16 0.60 2.20
C THR A 152 24.04 1.21 1.35
N CYS A 153 22.89 0.54 1.26
CA CYS A 153 21.78 0.99 0.43
C CYS A 153 20.98 2.15 1.03
N ALA A 154 21.00 2.33 2.35
CA ALA A 154 20.40 3.50 3.00
C ALA A 154 21.16 4.82 2.70
N ASN A 155 22.43 4.74 2.28
CA ASN A 155 23.28 5.89 1.98
C ASN A 155 23.43 6.17 0.47
N ARG A 156 22.66 5.49 -0.38
CA ARG A 156 22.63 5.65 -1.83
C ARG A 156 21.40 6.48 -2.23
#